data_AF-A0A3A6NAY4-F1
#
_entry.id   AF-A0A3A6NAY4-F1
#
_cell.length_a   1.000
_cell.length_b   1.000
_cell.length_c   1.000
_cell.angle_alpha   90.00
_cell.angle_beta   90.00
_cell.angle_gamma   90.00
#
_symmetry.space_group_name_H-M   'P 1'
#
loop_
_entity.id
_entity.type
_entity.pdbx_description
1 polymer ?
#
loop_
_entity_poly.entity_id
_entity_poly.type
_entity_poly.pdbx_seq_one_letter_code
_entity_poly.pdbx_strand_id
1 'polypeptide(L)'
;IKVAADLGLIKGKSISPPLFFPEDTISGAEVTAILVQASGKGSSAQASPGEPWHAGFVRVAREKGLLYPGFDPSKPANRAQCAYSLMRFVEQK
;
A
#
# COMPACT_ATOMS: atom_id res chain seq x y z
N ILE A 1 -13.45 -2.96 6.02
CA ILE A 1 -13.03 -1.54 5.78
C ILE A 1 -12.96 -0.75 7.08
N LYS A 2 -14.07 -0.58 7.82
CA LYS A 2 -14.07 0.18 9.09
C LYS A 2 -12.90 -0.15 10.03
N VAL A 3 -12.70 -1.42 10.38
CA VAL A 3 -11.60 -1.86 11.26
C VAL A 3 -10.22 -1.46 10.71
N ALA A 4 -9.98 -1.65 9.41
CA ALA A 4 -8.70 -1.28 8.81
C ALA A 4 -8.48 0.24 8.78
N ALA A 5 -9.55 1.03 8.63
CA ALA A 5 -9.49 2.49 8.70
C ALA A 5 -9.24 2.98 10.14
N ASP A 6 -9.94 2.40 11.12
CA ASP A 6 -9.76 2.70 12.55
C ASP A 6 -8.33 2.37 13.01
N LEU A 7 -7.72 1.33 12.45
CA LEU A 7 -6.31 0.96 12.69
C LEU A 7 -5.30 1.78 11.87
N GLY A 8 -5.76 2.74 11.06
CA GLY A 8 -4.89 3.60 10.23
C GLY A 8 -4.21 2.90 9.05
N LEU A 9 -4.62 1.68 8.71
CA LEU A 9 -4.05 0.90 7.61
C LEU A 9 -4.50 1.42 6.24
N ILE A 10 -5.69 2.00 6.17
CA ILE A 10 -6.29 2.62 4.98
C ILE A 10 -6.93 3.96 5.33
N LYS A 11 -6.93 4.91 4.39
CA LYS A 11 -7.49 6.27 4.60
C LYS A 11 -8.61 6.66 3.63
N GLY A 12 -8.87 5.85 2.59
CA GLY A 12 -9.80 6.19 1.52
C GLY A 12 -9.11 7.01 0.42
N LYS A 13 -9.75 7.12 -0.75
CA LYS A 13 -9.22 7.85 -1.92
C LYS A 13 -9.52 9.35 -1.86
N SER A 14 -10.50 9.75 -1.05
CA SER A 14 -10.80 11.15 -0.70
C SER A 14 -10.47 11.40 0.78
N ILE A 15 -10.17 12.65 1.15
CA ILE A 15 -9.70 13.02 2.49
C ILE A 15 -10.78 13.74 3.32
N SER A 16 -11.82 14.30 2.68
CA SER A 16 -12.90 15.01 3.39
C SER A 16 -14.19 15.09 2.53
N PRO A 17 -15.21 14.25 2.80
CA PRO A 17 -15.18 13.08 3.69
C PRO A 17 -14.38 11.92 3.08
N PRO A 18 -13.86 10.98 3.89
CA PRO A 18 -13.17 9.82 3.37
C PRO A 18 -14.11 8.89 2.60
N LEU A 19 -13.76 8.61 1.34
CA LEU A 19 -14.50 7.73 0.44
C LEU A 19 -13.67 6.48 0.12
N PHE A 20 -14.26 5.30 0.29
CA PHE A 20 -13.52 4.03 0.32
C PHE A 20 -13.76 3.08 -0.87
N PHE A 21 -14.59 3.45 -1.86
CA PHE A 21 -14.79 2.75 -3.15
C PHE A 21 -14.50 1.23 -3.12
N PRO A 22 -15.25 0.43 -2.35
CA PRO A 22 -14.92 -0.98 -2.10
C PRO A 22 -14.97 -1.87 -3.33
N GLU A 23 -15.77 -1.48 -4.32
CA GLU A 23 -15.95 -2.22 -5.58
C GLU A 23 -14.87 -1.86 -6.62
N ASP A 24 -14.04 -0.84 -6.36
CA ASP A 24 -12.92 -0.49 -7.24
C ASP A 24 -11.77 -1.49 -7.12
N THR A 25 -10.96 -1.55 -8.18
CA THR A 25 -9.65 -2.19 -8.08
C THR A 25 -8.70 -1.41 -7.19
N ILE A 26 -7.80 -2.14 -6.54
CA ILE A 26 -6.65 -1.58 -5.82
C ILE A 26 -5.44 -1.48 -6.76
N SER A 27 -4.71 -0.37 -6.70
CA SER A 27 -3.46 -0.16 -7.44
C SER A 27 -2.25 -0.77 -6.72
N GLY A 28 -1.14 -0.96 -7.45
CA GLY A 28 0.14 -1.36 -6.86
C GLY A 28 0.58 -0.43 -5.72
N ALA A 29 0.38 0.89 -5.86
CA ALA A 29 0.68 1.88 -4.83
C ALA A 29 -0.15 1.68 -3.55
N GLU A 30 -1.44 1.39 -3.68
CA GLU A 30 -2.33 1.19 -2.53
C GLU A 30 -2.02 -0.13 -1.80
N VAL A 31 -1.73 -1.21 -2.55
CA VAL A 31 -1.27 -2.48 -1.94
C VAL A 31 -0.02 -2.25 -1.10
N THR A 32 0.98 -1.54 -1.66
CA THR A 32 2.23 -1.29 -0.93
C THR A 32 2.05 -0.38 0.27
N ALA A 33 1.24 0.68 0.14
CA ALA A 33 0.92 1.56 1.26
C ALA A 33 0.33 0.78 2.44
N ILE A 34 -0.67 -0.09 2.18
CA ILE A 34 -1.30 -0.91 3.22
C ILE A 34 -0.30 -1.82 3.93
N LEU A 35 0.53 -2.54 3.17
CA LEU A 35 1.51 -3.47 3.77
C LEU A 35 2.59 -2.74 4.57
N VAL A 36 3.05 -1.58 4.09
CA VAL A 36 4.04 -0.77 4.82
C VAL A 36 3.44 -0.19 6.10
N GLN A 37 2.18 0.28 6.07
CA GLN A 37 1.44 0.67 7.28
C GLN A 37 1.33 -0.50 8.27
N ALA A 38 0.91 -1.67 7.79
CA ALA A 38 0.79 -2.88 8.61
C ALA A 38 2.14 -3.37 9.17
N SER A 39 3.25 -2.96 8.58
CA SER A 39 4.60 -3.24 9.07
C SER A 39 5.08 -2.32 10.20
N GLY A 40 4.26 -1.33 10.60
CA GLY A 40 4.62 -0.31 11.59
C GLY A 40 5.62 0.74 11.08
N LYS A 41 5.91 0.76 9.77
CA LYS A 41 6.87 1.69 9.13
C LYS A 41 6.19 2.78 8.31
N GLY A 42 4.89 2.94 8.45
CA GLY A 42 4.13 3.94 7.68
C GLY A 42 4.54 5.39 7.95
N SER A 43 4.95 5.72 9.18
CA SER A 43 5.43 7.06 9.55
C SER A 43 6.78 7.40 8.93
N SER A 44 7.65 6.40 8.70
CA SER A 44 8.94 6.56 8.01
C SER A 44 8.83 6.53 6.49
N ALA A 45 7.67 6.14 5.94
CA ALA A 45 7.45 5.97 4.51
C ALA A 45 6.94 7.26 3.83
N GLN A 46 7.49 8.42 4.21
CA GLN A 46 7.09 9.70 3.63
C GLN A 46 7.68 9.87 2.22
N ALA A 47 6.87 10.46 1.33
CA ALA A 47 7.34 10.94 0.04
C ALA A 47 8.16 12.22 0.25
N SER A 48 9.24 12.37 -0.52
CA SER A 48 10.03 13.61 -0.56
C SER A 48 9.24 14.72 -1.28
N PRO A 49 9.55 16.00 -1.05
CA PRO A 49 8.94 17.10 -1.80
C PRO A 49 9.05 16.90 -3.31
N GLY A 50 7.92 16.97 -4.02
CA GLY A 50 7.85 16.78 -5.47
C GLY A 50 7.67 15.33 -5.93
N GLU A 51 7.79 14.34 -5.05
CA GLU A 51 7.47 12.94 -5.38
C GLU A 51 5.95 12.66 -5.30
N PRO A 52 5.45 11.65 -6.02
CA PRO A 52 4.10 11.12 -5.80
C PRO A 52 3.92 10.67 -4.34
N TRP A 53 2.69 10.80 -3.82
CA TRP A 53 2.34 10.46 -2.43
C TRP A 53 2.79 9.05 -2.00
N HIS A 54 2.85 8.11 -2.94
CA HIS A 54 3.17 6.71 -2.69
C HIS A 54 4.68 6.40 -2.74
N ALA A 55 5.52 7.33 -3.20
CA ALA A 55 6.93 7.07 -3.46
C ALA A 55 7.68 6.55 -2.22
N GLY A 56 7.40 7.12 -1.05
CA GLY A 56 7.96 6.66 0.22
C GLY A 56 7.58 5.22 0.56
N PHE A 57 6.30 4.86 0.38
CA PHE A 57 5.83 3.49 0.61
C PHE A 57 6.45 2.50 -0.38
N VAL A 58 6.57 2.86 -1.66
CA VAL A 58 7.21 2.01 -2.67
C VAL A 58 8.69 1.78 -2.34
N ARG A 59 9.39 2.80 -1.85
CA ARG A 59 10.80 2.69 -1.43
C ARG A 59 10.97 1.67 -0.29
N VAL A 60 10.21 1.83 0.79
CA VAL A 60 10.24 0.90 1.93
C VAL A 60 9.83 -0.52 1.51
N ALA A 61 8.81 -0.64 0.66
CA ALA A 61 8.37 -1.94 0.17
C ALA A 61 9.43 -2.62 -0.72
N ARG A 62 10.19 -1.86 -1.50
CA ARG A 62 11.32 -2.38 -2.30
C ARG A 62 12.43 -2.90 -1.40
N GLU A 63 12.84 -2.12 -0.41
CA GLU A 63 13.87 -2.51 0.57
C GLU A 63 13.49 -3.79 1.32
N LYS A 64 12.20 -3.96 1.61
CA LYS A 64 11.65 -5.16 2.25
C LYS A 64 11.33 -6.30 1.28
N GLY A 65 11.58 -6.17 -0.02
CA GLY A 65 11.28 -7.23 -0.99
C GLY A 65 9.79 -7.60 -1.08
N LEU A 66 8.90 -6.64 -0.86
CA LEU A 66 7.44 -6.81 -0.88
C LEU A 66 6.83 -6.61 -2.27
N LEU A 67 7.57 -6.04 -3.23
CA LEU A 67 7.05 -5.75 -4.56
C LEU A 67 6.92 -7.03 -5.39
N TYR A 68 5.77 -7.22 -6.04
CA TYR A 68 5.56 -8.32 -6.98
C TYR A 68 6.34 -8.12 -8.30
N PRO A 69 6.62 -9.20 -9.06
CA PRO A 69 7.29 -9.09 -10.36
C PRO A 69 6.52 -8.19 -11.34
N GLY A 70 7.22 -7.28 -12.02
CA GLY A 70 6.60 -6.31 -12.94
C GLY A 70 5.80 -5.22 -12.24
N PHE A 71 6.14 -4.89 -10.98
CA PHE A 71 5.47 -3.86 -10.19
C PHE A 71 5.34 -2.52 -10.93
N ASP A 72 4.11 -2.00 -10.93
CA ASP A 72 3.77 -0.67 -11.41
C ASP A 72 2.81 -0.04 -10.39
N PRO A 73 3.18 1.10 -9.77
CA PRO A 73 2.36 1.72 -8.73
C PRO A 73 1.03 2.26 -9.25
N SER A 74 0.94 2.58 -10.55
CA SER A 74 -0.23 3.21 -11.17
C SER A 74 -1.26 2.21 -11.68
N LYS A 75 -0.88 0.94 -11.88
CA LYS A 75 -1.74 -0.08 -12.45
C LYS A 75 -2.54 -0.83 -11.39
N PRO A 76 -3.75 -1.30 -11.71
CA PRO A 76 -4.49 -2.25 -10.88
C PRO A 76 -3.64 -3.49 -10.57
N ALA A 77 -3.58 -3.87 -9.30
CA ALA A 77 -2.98 -5.11 -8.85
C ALA A 77 -4.03 -6.23 -8.93
N ASN A 78 -3.69 -7.32 -9.62
CA ASN A 78 -4.53 -8.51 -9.66
C ASN A 78 -4.36 -9.36 -8.39
N ARG A 79 -5.23 -10.37 -8.22
CA ARG A 79 -5.22 -11.23 -7.03
C ARG A 79 -3.87 -11.94 -6.80
N ALA A 80 -3.19 -12.37 -7.87
CA ALA A 80 -1.90 -13.04 -7.76
C ALA A 80 -0.80 -12.08 -7.29
N GLN A 81 -0.80 -10.85 -7.78
CA GLN A 81 0.12 -9.79 -7.36
C GLN A 81 -0.10 -9.41 -5.90
N CYS A 82 -1.36 -9.26 -5.47
CA CYS A 82 -1.70 -9.03 -4.06
C CYS A 82 -1.24 -10.20 -3.17
N ALA A 83 -1.51 -11.44 -3.58
CA ALA A 83 -1.11 -12.63 -2.83
C ALA A 83 0.41 -12.76 -2.69
N TYR A 84 1.16 -12.48 -3.77
CA TYR A 84 2.62 -12.45 -3.74
C TYR A 84 3.12 -11.47 -2.67
N SER A 85 2.71 -10.21 -2.74
CA SER A 85 3.18 -9.18 -1.79
C SER A 85 2.78 -9.49 -0.35
N LEU A 86 1.57 -10.01 -0.14
CA LEU A 86 1.10 -10.43 1.19
C LEU A 86 1.91 -11.62 1.74
N MET A 87 2.21 -12.62 0.91
CA MET A 87 3.03 -13.76 1.32
C MET A 87 4.42 -13.30 1.76
N ARG A 88 5.08 -12.46 0.95
CA ARG A 88 6.38 -11.87 1.30
C ARG A 88 6.32 -11.09 2.61
N PHE A 89 5.22 -10.40 2.88
CA PHE A 89 5.01 -9.66 4.11
C PHE A 89 4.86 -10.58 5.33
N VAL A 90 4.09 -11.67 5.21
CA VAL A 90 3.86 -12.63 6.29
C VAL A 90 5.14 -13.40 6.63
N GLU A 91 5.97 -13.75 5.64
CA GLU A 91 7.26 -14.42 5.82
C GLU A 91 8.29 -13.59 6.63
N GLN A 92 8.06 -12.28 6.78
CA GLN A 92 8.97 -11.35 7.48
C GLN A 92 8.54 -11.06 8.92
N LYS A 93 7.43 -11.64 9.40
CA LYS A 93 6.96 -11.51 10.77
C LYS A 93 7.43 -12.67 11.62
#